data_AF-A0A2V6C7M1-F1
#
_entry.id   AF-A0A2V6C7M1-F1
#
_cell.length_a   1.000
_cell.length_b   1.000
_cell.length_c   1.000
_cell.angle_alpha   90.00
_cell.angle_beta   90.00
_cell.angle_gamma   90.00
#
_symmetry.space_group_name_H-M   'P 1'
#
loop_
_entity.id
_entity.type
_entity.pdbx_description
1 polymer ?
#
loop_
_entity_poly.entity_id
_entity_poly.type
_entity_poly.pdbx_seq_one_letter_code
_entity_poly.pdbx_strand_id
1 'polypeptide(L)'
;TTPLEPFEEHVRQRFASWLEQKRAAEITFTADQFAWLEKMRDYVSASGSVDREHLEADNVLGPIYKAFGEKLWPLMDELNLTLAA
;
A
#
# COMPACT_ATOMS: atom_id res chain seq x y z
N THR A 1 15.19 20.56 -9.40
CA THR A 1 15.03 19.11 -9.17
C THR A 1 13.55 18.82 -9.19
N THR A 2 13.02 18.37 -10.31
CA THR A 2 11.59 18.03 -10.39
C THR A 2 11.49 16.78 -11.24
N PRO A 3 11.43 15.60 -10.58
CA PRO A 3 10.17 14.87 -10.58
C PRO A 3 10.02 13.96 -9.33
N LEU A 4 9.36 14.45 -8.27
CA LEU A 4 8.70 13.55 -7.30
C LEU A 4 7.20 13.81 -7.30
N GLU A 5 6.79 15.07 -7.38
CA GLU A 5 5.37 15.46 -7.52
C GLU A 5 4.58 14.65 -8.56
N PRO A 6 5.09 14.37 -9.78
CA PRO A 6 4.36 13.53 -10.72
C PRO A 6 4.20 12.09 -10.22
N PHE A 7 5.25 11.51 -9.64
CA PHE A 7 5.22 10.12 -9.18
C PHE A 7 4.29 9.95 -7.98
N GLU A 8 4.40 10.80 -6.96
CA GLU A 8 3.53 10.76 -5.80
C GLU A 8 2.05 10.93 -6.19
N GLU A 9 1.77 11.84 -7.13
CA GLU A 9 0.41 12.04 -7.62
C GLU A 9 -0.12 10.82 -8.37
N HIS A 10 0.71 10.18 -9.21
CA HIS A 10 0.33 8.93 -9.87
C HIS A 10 0.07 7.80 -8.88
N VAL A 11 0.89 7.66 -7.84
CA VAL A 11 0.69 6.67 -6.76
C VAL A 11 -0.64 6.92 -6.05
N ARG A 12 -0.97 8.18 -5.71
CA ARG A 12 -2.26 8.53 -5.09
C ARG A 12 -3.45 8.18 -5.98
N GLN A 13 -3.39 8.53 -7.27
CA GLN A 13 -4.47 8.27 -8.24
C GLN A 13 -4.69 6.76 -8.45
N ARG A 14 -3.60 6.00 -8.56
CA ARG A 14 -3.66 4.54 -8.71
C ARG A 14 -4.19 3.87 -7.46
N PHE A 15 -3.82 4.36 -6.27
CA PHE A 15 -4.34 3.85 -5.01
C PHE A 15 -5.86 4.06 -4.89
N ALA A 16 -6.34 5.26 -5.23
CA ALA A 16 -7.78 5.54 -5.26
C ALA A 16 -8.51 4.59 -6.24
N SER A 17 -7.98 4.44 -7.45
CA SER A 17 -8.55 3.56 -8.48
C SER A 17 -8.55 2.09 -8.03
N TRP A 18 -7.47 1.64 -7.38
CA TRP A 18 -7.36 0.29 -6.83
C TRP A 18 -8.40 0.04 -5.72
N LEU A 19 -8.62 1.00 -4.83
CA LEU A 19 -9.66 0.91 -3.80
C LEU A 19 -11.07 0.82 -4.39
N GLU A 20 -11.35 1.57 -5.45
CA GLU A 20 -12.62 1.47 -6.18
C GLU A 20 -12.81 0.09 -6.80
N GLN A 21 -11.77 -0.49 -7.39
CA GLN A 21 -11.80 -1.85 -7.93
C GLN A 21 -12.07 -2.88 -6.82
N LYS A 22 -11.41 -2.76 -5.66
CA LYS A 22 -11.69 -3.65 -4.51
C LYS A 22 -13.15 -3.53 -4.05
N ARG A 23 -13.68 -2.31 -3.97
CA ARG A 23 -15.09 -2.08 -3.61
C ARG A 23 -16.05 -2.68 -4.63
N ALA A 24 -15.77 -2.52 -5.92
CA ALA A 24 -16.59 -3.11 -7.00
C ALA A 24 -16.58 -4.64 -6.98
N ALA A 25 -15.50 -5.25 -6.47
CA ALA A 25 -15.38 -6.69 -6.22
C ALA A 25 -15.94 -7.12 -4.84
N GLU A 26 -16.69 -6.25 -4.15
CA GLU A 26 -17.26 -6.50 -2.82
C GLU A 26 -16.21 -6.81 -1.73
N ILE A 27 -14.95 -6.40 -1.94
CA ILE A 27 -13.89 -6.51 -0.94
C ILE A 27 -13.92 -5.27 -0.06
N THR A 28 -14.14 -5.48 1.24
CA THR A 28 -14.15 -4.42 2.26
C THR A 28 -12.97 -4.56 3.22
N PHE A 29 -12.37 -3.44 3.59
CA PHE A 29 -11.32 -3.37 4.61
C PHE A 29 -11.87 -2.76 5.89
N THR A 30 -11.38 -3.23 7.03
CA THR A 30 -11.65 -2.56 8.32
C THR A 30 -10.92 -1.20 8.37
N ALA A 31 -11.29 -0.35 9.32
CA ALA A 31 -10.59 0.93 9.51
C ALA A 31 -9.08 0.74 9.78
N ASP A 32 -8.72 -0.29 10.56
CA ASP A 32 -7.32 -0.65 10.84
C ASP A 32 -6.59 -1.09 9.56
N GLN A 33 -7.19 -2.00 8.78
CA GLN A 33 -6.63 -2.42 7.49
C GLN A 33 -6.47 -1.25 6.52
N PHE A 34 -7.43 -0.33 6.47
CA PHE A 34 -7.34 0.85 5.63
C PHE A 34 -6.15 1.75 6.01
N ALA A 35 -5.93 2.00 7.31
CA ALA A 35 -4.78 2.77 7.76
C ALA A 35 -3.44 2.14 7.34
N TRP A 36 -3.35 0.80 7.38
CA TRP A 36 -2.17 0.10 6.88
C TRP A 36 -2.00 0.17 5.36
N LEU A 37 -3.10 0.12 4.59
CA LEU A 37 -3.07 0.33 3.15
C LEU A 37 -2.55 1.73 2.79
N GLU A 38 -3.00 2.76 3.50
CA GLU A 38 -2.49 4.12 3.31
C GLU A 38 -1.01 4.24 3.65
N LYS A 39 -0.58 3.60 4.74
CA LYS A 39 0.84 3.58 5.12
C LYS A 39 1.71 2.89 4.06
N MET A 40 1.23 1.78 3.48
CA MET A 40 1.91 1.10 2.36
C MET A 40 1.97 1.99 1.11
N ARG A 41 0.88 2.70 0.77
CA ARG A 41 0.88 3.71 -0.30
C ARG A 41 1.96 4.76 -0.05
N ASP A 42 2.08 5.27 1.18
CA ASP A 42 3.04 6.32 1.51
C ASP A 42 4.50 5.84 1.38
N TYR A 43 4.79 4.59 1.77
CA TYR A 43 6.08 3.97 1.48
C TYR A 43 6.35 3.90 -0.03
N VAL A 44 5.42 3.36 -0.81
CA VAL A 44 5.57 3.27 -2.27
C VAL A 44 5.75 4.66 -2.89
N SER A 45 5.04 5.67 -2.40
CA SER A 45 5.18 7.05 -2.87
C SER A 45 6.57 7.63 -2.59
N ALA A 46 7.19 7.25 -1.47
CA ALA A 46 8.49 7.78 -1.05
C ALA A 46 9.68 7.00 -1.65
N SER A 47 9.59 5.68 -1.78
CA SER A 47 10.71 4.80 -2.16
C SER A 47 10.48 4.00 -3.44
N GLY A 48 9.27 4.02 -4.01
CA GLY A 48 8.90 3.26 -5.21
C GLY A 48 8.35 1.86 -4.92
N SER A 49 8.57 1.31 -3.72
CA SER A 49 8.05 0.01 -3.30
C SER A 49 8.06 -0.15 -1.79
N VAL A 50 7.16 -0.97 -1.24
CA VAL A 50 7.20 -1.42 0.15
C VAL A 50 7.63 -2.88 0.26
N ASP A 51 8.64 -3.02 1.09
CA ASP A 51 9.33 -4.19 1.58
C ASP A 51 8.89 -4.94 2.82
N ARG A 52 9.36 -6.17 3.03
CA ARG A 52 9.48 -6.70 4.39
C ARG A 52 10.49 -5.90 5.23
N GLU A 53 11.65 -5.54 4.68
CA GLU A 53 12.70 -4.83 5.42
C GLU A 53 12.22 -3.44 5.83
N HIS A 54 11.43 -2.77 4.98
CA HIS A 54 10.75 -1.52 5.31
C HIS A 54 9.82 -1.66 6.53
N LEU A 55 9.01 -2.72 6.58
CA LEU A 55 8.09 -2.97 7.70
C LEU A 55 8.82 -3.32 9.00
N GLU A 56 9.96 -4.01 8.91
CA GLU A 56 10.82 -4.34 10.04
C GLU A 56 11.56 -3.09 10.56
N ALA A 57 12.10 -2.27 9.65
CA ALA A 57 12.78 -1.02 9.97
C ALA A 57 11.88 -0.02 10.72
N ASP A 58 10.61 0.06 10.31
CA ASP A 58 9.60 0.90 10.96
C ASP A 58 8.94 0.23 12.19
N ASN A 59 9.35 -1.00 12.53
CA ASN A 59 8.80 -1.80 13.63
C ASN A 59 7.27 -1.99 13.55
N VAL A 60 6.75 -2.13 12.32
CA VAL A 60 5.32 -2.28 12.04
C VAL A 60 4.94 -3.67 11.52
N LEU A 61 5.92 -4.55 11.26
CA LEU A 61 5.65 -5.90 10.75
C LEU A 61 4.66 -6.69 11.64
N GLY A 62 4.83 -6.68 12.96
CA GLY A 62 3.91 -7.37 13.87
C GLY A 62 2.47 -6.82 13.80
N PRO A 63 2.28 -5.51 14.00
CA PRO A 63 0.96 -4.86 13.87
C PRO A 63 0.27 -5.07 12.51
N ILE A 64 0.97 -4.87 11.39
CA ILE A 64 0.37 -5.01 10.06
C ILE A 64 0.04 -6.48 9.75
N TYR A 65 0.88 -7.41 10.18
CA TYR A 65 0.59 -8.84 10.05
C TYR A 65 -0.58 -9.27 10.94
N LYS A 66 -0.82 -8.62 12.09
CA LYS A 66 -2.05 -8.85 12.87
C LYS A 66 -3.31 -8.41 12.11
N ALA A 67 -3.22 -7.36 11.28
CA ALA A 67 -4.36 -6.84 10.51
C ALA A 67 -4.72 -7.70 9.28
N PHE A 68 -3.72 -8.28 8.59
CA PHE A 68 -3.92 -9.02 7.33
C PHE A 68 -3.59 -10.51 7.40
N GLY A 69 -2.78 -10.94 8.36
CA GLY A 69 -2.23 -12.30 8.44
C GLY A 69 -1.49 -12.70 7.17
N GLU A 70 -1.70 -13.94 6.74
CA GLU A 70 -1.13 -14.50 5.50
C GLU A 70 -1.47 -13.72 4.23
N LYS A 71 -2.54 -12.91 4.25
CA LYS A 71 -2.92 -12.07 3.11
C LYS A 71 -2.01 -10.85 2.92
N LEU A 72 -1.17 -10.52 3.91
CA LEU A 72 -0.28 -9.37 3.84
C LEU A 72 0.61 -9.39 2.60
N TRP A 73 1.33 -10.49 2.40
CA TRP A 73 2.33 -10.59 1.34
C TRP A 73 1.74 -10.47 -0.06
N PRO A 74 0.72 -11.25 -0.46
CA PRO A 74 0.13 -11.09 -1.79
C PRO A 74 -0.55 -9.72 -1.98
N LEU A 75 -1.10 -9.13 -0.90
CA LEU A 75 -1.70 -7.79 -0.97
C LEU A 75 -0.63 -6.71 -1.19
N MET A 76 0.51 -6.85 -0.52
CA MET A 76 1.65 -5.94 -0.66
C MET A 76 2.26 -6.01 -2.05
N ASP A 77 2.42 -7.22 -2.62
CA ASP A 77 2.88 -7.41 -3.99
C ASP A 77 1.92 -6.79 -5.01
N GLU A 78 0.61 -7.00 -4.83
CA GLU A 78 -0.41 -6.39 -5.67
C GLU A 78 -0.36 -4.86 -5.62
N LEU A 79 -0.22 -4.28 -4.43
CA LEU A 79 -0.09 -2.84 -4.24
C LEU A 79 1.17 -2.30 -4.90
N ASN A 80 2.33 -2.91 -4.68
CA ASN A 80 3.59 -2.50 -5.30
C ASN A 80 3.46 -2.46 -6.83
N LEU A 81 2.94 -3.53 -7.43
CA LEU A 81 2.75 -3.62 -8.87
C LEU A 81 1.78 -2.54 -9.38
N THR A 82 0.65 -2.37 -8.70
CA THR A 82 -0.41 -1.45 -9.14
C THR A 82 0.02 0.02 -9.02
N LEU A 83 0.69 0.36 -7.93
CA LEU A 83 1.02 1.75 -7.60
C LEU A 83 2.26 2.24 -8.36
N ALA A 84 3.26 1.36 -8.57
CA ALA A 84 4.52 1.70 -9.24
C ALA A 84 4.46 1.66 -10.78
N ALA A 85 3.31 1.29 -11.37
CA ALA A 85 3.11 1.09 -12.81
C ALA A 85 3.32 2.33 -13.71
#